data_AF-A0A7W0CC07-F1
#
_entry.id   AF-A0A7W0CC07-F1
#
_cell.length_a   1.000
_cell.length_b   1.000
_cell.length_c   1.000
_cell.angle_alpha   90.00
_cell.angle_beta   90.00
_cell.angle_gamma   90.00
#
_symmetry.space_group_name_H-M   'P 1'
#
loop_
_entity.id
_entity.type
_entity.pdbx_description
1 polymer ?
#
loop_
_entity_poly.entity_id
_entity_poly.type
_entity_poly.pdbx_seq_one_letter_code
_entity_poly.pdbx_strand_id
1 'polypeptide(L)'
;MPDGKDAKIIFVPGDKKRGWLALLCTDTAIADEEIIRLYGKRWDIEVFFKMCKQHLNLVKEIQLRDFDGLIGQTSMVFARYNILIWFQRQ
;
A
#
# COMPACT_ATOMS: atom_id res chain seq x y z
N MET A 1 12.44 9.17 26.63
CA MET A 1 13.07 7.93 26.12
C MET A 1 14.43 8.33 25.56
N PRO A 2 15.54 7.68 25.95
CA PRO A 2 16.87 8.18 25.66
C PRO A 2 17.30 8.08 24.18
N ASP A 3 16.49 7.45 23.33
CA ASP A 3 16.84 7.08 21.94
C ASP A 3 15.77 7.54 20.92
N GLY A 4 15.08 8.64 21.24
CA GLY A 4 14.03 9.18 20.37
C GLY A 4 14.62 9.79 19.10
N LYS A 5 14.24 9.27 17.93
CA LYS A 5 14.56 9.89 16.65
C LYS A 5 13.64 11.09 16.41
N ASP A 6 14.21 12.16 15.85
CA ASP A 6 13.45 13.31 15.40
C ASP A 6 12.43 12.89 14.33
N ALA A 7 11.23 13.44 14.42
CA ALA A 7 10.17 13.20 13.45
C ALA A 7 9.37 14.48 13.23
N LYS A 8 8.94 14.67 11.99
CA LYS A 8 8.07 15.76 11.56
C LYS A 8 6.62 15.26 11.52
N ILE A 9 5.69 16.06 12.05
CA ILE A 9 4.25 15.80 11.95
C ILE A 9 3.63 16.89 11.07
N ILE A 10 2.89 16.48 10.05
CA ILE A 10 2.17 17.37 9.12
C ILE A 10 0.68 17.11 9.24
N PHE A 11 -0.12 18.17 9.38
CA PHE A 11 -1.57 18.09 9.41
C PHE A 11 -2.15 18.53 8.07
N VAL A 12 -2.76 17.59 7.36
CA VAL A 12 -3.41 17.81 6.08
C VAL A 12 -4.91 17.95 6.30
N PRO A 13 -5.55 19.05 5.89
CA PRO A 13 -7.00 19.18 5.96
C PRO A 13 -7.66 18.22 4.95
N GLY A 14 -8.60 17.41 5.41
CA GLY A 14 -9.46 16.58 4.58
C GLY A 14 -10.81 17.24 4.31
N ASP A 15 -11.65 16.56 3.53
CA ASP A 15 -13.02 17.01 3.27
C ASP A 15 -13.84 17.14 4.56
N LYS A 16 -14.97 17.88 4.47
CA LYS A 16 -15.90 18.15 5.59
C LYS A 16 -16.30 16.92 6.42
N LYS A 17 -16.23 15.71 5.85
CA LYS A 17 -16.53 14.43 6.54
C LYS A 17 -15.31 13.73 7.15
N ARG A 18 -14.09 14.00 6.67
CA ARG A 18 -12.86 13.29 7.03
C ARG A 18 -12.01 14.01 8.07
N GLY A 19 -12.23 15.30 8.31
CA GLY A 19 -11.50 16.06 9.32
C GLY A 19 -10.04 16.29 8.92
N TRP A 20 -9.10 16.09 9.83
CA TRP A 20 -7.66 16.29 9.60
C TRP A 20 -6.92 14.95 9.52
N LEU A 21 -5.95 14.86 8.61
CA LEU A 21 -5.03 13.73 8.49
C LEU A 21 -3.66 14.14 9.04
N ALA A 22 -3.19 13.46 10.08
CA ALA A 22 -1.83 13.64 10.59
C ALA A 22 -0.88 12.64 9.92
N LEU A 23 0.17 13.15 9.27
CA LEU A 23 1.24 12.37 8.67
C LEU A 23 2.50 12.51 9.51
N LEU A 24 3.10 11.38 9.90
CA LEU A 24 4.38 11.34 10.61
C LEU A 24 5.47 10.94 9.63
N CYS A 25 6.55 11.72 9.57
CA CYS A 25 7.73 11.44 8.77
C CYS A 25 8.97 11.41 9.67
N THR A 26 9.77 10.36 9.56
CA THR A 26 11.05 10.22 10.27
C THR A 26 12.19 10.98 9.60
N ASP A 27 12.01 11.40 8.36
CA ASP A 27 12.99 12.21 7.63
C ASP A 27 12.55 13.67 7.65
N THR A 28 13.28 14.48 8.43
CA THR A 28 12.96 15.89 8.63
C THR A 28 13.45 16.79 7.49
N ALA A 29 14.31 16.29 6.60
CA ALA A 29 14.86 17.04 5.47
C ALA A 29 13.91 17.11 4.26
N ILE A 30 12.94 16.20 4.19
CA ILE A 30 11.95 16.17 3.11
C ILE A 30 10.95 17.32 3.27
N ALA A 31 10.64 17.99 2.15
CA ALA A 31 9.62 19.02 2.08
C ALA A 31 8.22 18.45 2.36
N ASP A 32 7.34 19.27 2.94
CA ASP A 32 6.03 18.82 3.42
C ASP A 32 5.14 18.34 2.26
N GLU A 33 5.21 19.00 1.10
CA GLU A 33 4.50 18.61 -0.11
C GLU A 33 4.95 17.24 -0.62
N GLU A 34 6.23 16.93 -0.49
CA GLU A 34 6.78 15.64 -0.91
C GLU A 34 6.35 14.52 0.04
N ILE A 35 6.25 14.79 1.34
CA ILE A 35 5.68 13.83 2.31
C ILE A 35 4.23 13.51 1.96
N ILE A 36 3.43 14.53 1.61
CA ILE A 36 2.05 14.35 1.16
C ILE A 36 2.00 13.55 -0.15
N ARG A 37 2.87 13.85 -1.13
CA ARG A 37 2.95 13.13 -2.40
C ARG A 37 3.31 11.66 -2.20
N LEU A 38 4.29 11.37 -1.35
CA LEU A 38 4.71 10.01 -1.00
C LEU A 38 3.59 9.25 -0.30
N TYR A 39 2.90 9.88 0.66
CA TYR A 39 1.74 9.28 1.31
C TYR A 39 0.60 9.01 0.33
N GLY A 40 0.41 9.86 -0.69
CA GLY A 40 -0.58 9.67 -1.74
C GLY A 40 -0.45 8.32 -2.47
N LYS A 41 0.78 7.80 -2.63
CA LYS A 41 1.06 6.48 -3.23
C LYS A 41 0.54 5.31 -2.39
N ARG A 42 0.19 5.53 -1.12
CA ARG A 42 -0.37 4.48 -0.24
C ARG A 42 -1.64 3.88 -0.82
N TRP A 43 -2.46 4.65 -1.53
CA TRP A 43 -3.72 4.17 -2.10
C TRP A 43 -3.53 3.03 -3.11
N ASP A 44 -2.38 2.98 -3.78
CA ASP A 44 -2.07 1.94 -4.77
C ASP A 44 -2.13 0.53 -4.16
N ILE A 45 -1.86 0.36 -2.86
CA ILE A 45 -1.98 -0.95 -2.20
C ILE A 45 -3.45 -1.41 -2.09
N GLU A 46 -4.38 -0.47 -1.93
CA GLU A 46 -5.81 -0.79 -1.87
C GLU A 46 -6.32 -1.24 -3.25
N VAL A 47 -5.84 -0.57 -4.31
CA VAL A 47 -6.09 -0.97 -5.70
C VAL A 47 -5.46 -2.33 -5.99
N PHE A 48 -4.22 -2.58 -5.57
CA PHE A 48 -3.56 -3.88 -5.68
C PHE A 48 -4.40 -5.01 -5.09
N PHE A 49 -4.84 -4.88 -3.84
CA PHE A 49 -5.63 -5.91 -3.18
C PHE A 49 -7.02 -6.06 -3.81
N LYS A 50 -7.62 -4.98 -4.30
CA LYS A 50 -8.86 -5.04 -5.08
C LYS A 50 -8.68 -5.86 -6.35
N MET A 51 -7.62 -5.58 -7.11
CA MET A 51 -7.29 -6.29 -8.36
C MET A 51 -7.01 -7.77 -8.10
N CYS A 52 -6.21 -8.09 -7.08
CA CYS A 52 -5.90 -9.47 -6.74
C CYS A 52 -7.14 -10.28 -6.37
N LYS A 53 -8.04 -9.73 -5.54
CA LYS A 53 -9.25 -10.43 -5.10
C LYS A 53 -10.31 -10.55 -6.20
N GLN A 54 -10.53 -9.50 -6.99
CA GLN A 54 -11.62 -9.44 -7.97
C GLN A 54 -11.25 -10.02 -9.33
N HIS A 55 -10.00 -9.85 -9.77
CA HIS A 55 -9.59 -10.14 -11.15
C HIS A 55 -8.53 -11.24 -11.26
N LEU A 56 -7.75 -11.49 -10.19
CA LEU A 56 -6.71 -12.53 -10.19
C LEU A 56 -7.03 -13.69 -9.25
N ASN A 57 -8.31 -13.85 -8.90
CA ASN A 57 -8.87 -14.97 -8.15
C ASN A 57 -8.18 -15.30 -6.81
N LEU A 58 -7.55 -14.33 -6.14
CA LEU A 58 -6.81 -14.56 -4.89
C LEU A 58 -7.56 -15.42 -3.87
N VAL A 59 -8.88 -15.21 -3.72
CA VAL A 59 -9.72 -15.91 -2.72
C VAL A 59 -10.52 -17.07 -3.32
N LYS A 60 -10.79 -17.05 -4.63
CA LYS A 60 -11.78 -17.93 -5.26
C LYS A 60 -11.17 -19.08 -6.05
N GLU A 61 -9.88 -19.02 -6.37
CA GLU A 61 -9.25 -19.99 -7.28
C GLU A 61 -9.10 -21.37 -6.64
N ILE A 62 -8.72 -21.43 -5.36
CA ILE A 62 -8.31 -22.68 -4.73
C ILE A 62 -8.72 -22.75 -3.25
N GLN A 63 -9.28 -23.89 -2.83
CA GLN A 63 -9.54 -24.25 -1.44
C GLN A 63 -8.50 -25.25 -0.92
N LEU A 64 -7.22 -24.85 -0.94
CA LEU A 64 -6.13 -25.65 -0.38
C LEU A 64 -6.23 -25.65 1.14
N ARG A 65 -5.99 -26.81 1.74
CA ARG A 65 -5.88 -26.99 3.20
C ARG A 65 -4.43 -27.08 3.68
N ASP A 66 -3.48 -26.98 2.76
CA ASP A 66 -2.05 -27.00 3.00
C ASP A 66 -1.46 -25.58 2.91
N PHE A 67 -0.57 -25.25 3.84
CA PHE A 67 0.02 -23.92 3.94
C PHE A 67 0.97 -23.62 2.78
N ASP A 68 1.75 -24.60 2.33
CA ASP A 68 2.69 -24.40 1.22
C ASP A 68 1.93 -24.08 -0.08
N GLY A 69 0.83 -24.78 -0.32
CA GLY A 69 -0.08 -24.48 -1.42
C GLY A 69 -0.69 -23.08 -1.36
N LEU A 70 -1.13 -22.64 -0.17
CA LEU A 70 -1.71 -21.28 0.01
C LEU A 70 -0.66 -20.17 -0.22
N ILE A 71 0.57 -20.37 0.27
CA ILE A 71 1.68 -19.44 0.06
C ILE A 71 2.06 -19.39 -1.42
N GLY A 72 2.14 -20.54 -2.09
CA GLY A 72 2.45 -20.65 -3.52
C GLY A 72 1.41 -19.95 -4.39
N GLN A 73 0.12 -20.19 -4.13
CA GLN A 73 -0.98 -19.55 -4.86
C GLN A 73 -0.98 -18.03 -4.65
N THR A 74 -0.82 -17.57 -3.42
CA THR A 74 -0.76 -16.13 -3.10
C THR A 74 0.42 -15.46 -3.82
N SER A 75 1.60 -16.08 -3.77
CA SER A 75 2.81 -15.60 -4.44
C SER A 75 2.62 -15.51 -5.97
N MET A 76 1.98 -16.52 -6.56
CA MET A 76 1.68 -16.56 -7.99
C MET A 76 0.71 -15.44 -8.40
N VAL A 77 -0.32 -15.16 -7.61
CA VAL A 77 -1.25 -14.05 -7.86
C VAL A 77 -0.51 -12.70 -7.82
N PHE A 78 0.36 -12.51 -6.84
CA PHE A 78 1.12 -11.27 -6.72
C PHE A 78 2.11 -11.09 -7.86
N ALA A 79 2.79 -12.16 -8.29
CA ALA A 79 3.65 -12.12 -9.48
C ALA A 79 2.87 -11.75 -10.75
N ARG A 80 1.69 -12.35 -10.96
CA ARG A 80 0.79 -12.02 -12.07
C ARG A 80 0.43 -10.53 -12.08
N TYR A 81 0.06 -9.97 -10.93
CA TYR A 81 -0.24 -8.54 -10.82
C TYR A 81 0.96 -7.66 -11.19
N ASN A 82 2.15 -7.96 -10.66
CA ASN A 82 3.34 -7.17 -10.93
C ASN A 82 3.67 -7.11 -12.42
N ILE A 83 3.56 -8.25 -13.11
CA ILE A 83 3.76 -8.34 -14.56
C ILE A 83 2.73 -7.47 -15.30
N LEU A 84 1.44 -7.55 -14.93
CA LEU A 84 0.37 -6.75 -15.55
C LEU A 84 0.60 -5.24 -15.41
N ILE A 85 0.95 -4.78 -14.20
CA ILE A 85 1.22 -3.35 -13.97
C ILE A 85 2.49 -2.90 -14.69
N TRP A 86 3.49 -3.76 -14.81
CA TRP A 86 4.68 -3.46 -15.60
C TRP A 86 4.34 -3.24 -17.08
N PHE A 87 3.53 -4.12 -17.67
CA PHE A 87 3.07 -3.95 -19.06
C PHE A 87 2.18 -2.72 -19.25
N GLN A 88 1.33 -2.37 -18.28
CA GLN A 88 0.49 -1.17 -18.35
C GLN A 88 1.31 0.14 -18.34
N ARG A 89 2.53 0.11 -17.78
CA ARG A 89 3.42 1.28 -17.67
C ARG A 89 4.32 1.49 -18.88
N GLN A 90 4.47 0.48 -19.73
CA GLN A 90 5.15 0.60 -21.03
C GLN A 90 4.21 1.25 -22.05
#